data_AF-A0A0F9T433-F1
#
_entry.id   AF-A0A0F9T433-F1
#
_cell.length_a   1.000
_cell.length_b   1.000
_cell.length_c   1.000
_cell.angle_alpha   90.00
_cell.angle_beta   90.00
_cell.angle_gamma   90.00
#
_symmetry.space_group_name_H-M   'P 1'
#
loop_
_entity.id
_entity.type
_entity.pdbx_description
1 polymer ?
#
loop_
_entity_poly.entity_id
_entity_poly.type
_entity_poly.pdbx_seq_one_letter_code
_entity_poly.pdbx_strand_id
1 'polypeptide(L)'
;MSSNGGGSVSGAISHQATLLAFVEEMLNDKTADSLDNSIVDLVNAAHTTNPYDAVTSFNPNTALTLIADSPLTRMNEQYAAAKTLVDGIVEETDWASYVVAAVAKFTSYEDIDFLDNLDTAIAGLLVSVESALSSSSITSMVTAFENNKKTRFLRDVGLWSGGMADINAVHTSSFIIGLALQQIEFSNSVDQYERELKGNIYMKLVTSGIDAHVKAHVVQLNNKDNLITQAPSLMASLNQLKTQLVTDLAKIKVDVERMTIIAKKEQEDRQVAIDVDEALWDMEAMLYAGNILSSITGSTTGRQIPQTPSTAQSVLGGALTGASIGSKFGVPGVIAGATAGAVLGWAL
;
A
#
# COMPACT_ATOMS: atom_id res chain seq x y z
N MET A 1 -45.78 -37.04 98.25
CA MET A 1 -45.93 -36.07 97.13
C MET A 1 -44.55 -35.55 96.78
N SER A 2 -43.88 -36.15 95.78
CA SER A 2 -42.61 -35.67 95.24
C SER A 2 -42.90 -35.01 93.87
N SER A 3 -42.64 -33.71 93.79
CA SER A 3 -42.78 -32.92 92.57
C SER A 3 -41.50 -33.06 91.74
N ASN A 4 -41.62 -33.65 90.54
CA ASN A 4 -40.58 -33.67 89.53
C ASN A 4 -40.58 -32.35 88.77
N GLY A 5 -39.52 -31.56 88.91
CA GLY A 5 -39.29 -30.34 88.14
C GLY A 5 -38.79 -30.66 86.72
N GLY A 6 -39.59 -30.32 85.71
CA GLY A 6 -39.19 -30.34 84.30
C GLY A 6 -38.41 -29.08 83.94
N GLY A 7 -37.10 -29.23 83.71
CA GLY A 7 -36.25 -28.19 83.11
C GLY A 7 -36.37 -28.24 81.59
N SER A 8 -37.10 -27.28 81.03
CA SER A 8 -37.19 -27.03 79.58
C SER A 8 -35.89 -26.41 79.08
N VAL A 9 -35.16 -27.13 78.23
CA VAL A 9 -33.96 -26.63 77.52
C VAL A 9 -34.42 -25.75 76.36
N SER A 10 -34.68 -24.47 76.62
CA SER A 10 -34.92 -23.47 75.57
C SER A 10 -33.64 -22.67 75.33
N GLY A 11 -33.05 -22.78 74.14
CA GLY A 11 -32.16 -21.74 73.61
C GLY A 11 -30.86 -22.18 72.93
N ALA A 12 -30.52 -23.47 72.88
CA ALA A 12 -29.35 -23.90 72.10
C ALA A 12 -29.69 -23.88 70.61
N ILE A 13 -29.36 -22.78 69.94
CA ILE A 13 -29.42 -22.68 68.48
C ILE A 13 -28.26 -23.53 67.95
N SER A 14 -28.58 -24.67 67.34
CA SER A 14 -27.59 -25.48 66.64
C SER A 14 -27.10 -24.68 65.44
N HIS A 15 -25.89 -24.14 65.51
CA HIS A 15 -25.23 -23.52 64.36
C HIS A 15 -24.86 -24.60 63.33
N GLN A 16 -24.82 -24.22 62.07
CA GLN A 16 -24.41 -25.11 60.98
C GLN A 16 -22.95 -25.53 61.22
N ALA A 17 -22.66 -26.83 61.13
CA ALA A 17 -21.36 -27.39 61.53
C ALA A 17 -20.15 -26.72 60.84
N THR A 18 -20.34 -26.20 59.63
CA THR A 18 -19.33 -25.43 58.88
C THR A 18 -18.93 -24.13 59.56
N LEU A 19 -19.88 -23.45 60.22
CA LEU A 19 -19.64 -22.18 60.92
C LEU A 19 -18.88 -22.43 62.23
N LEU A 20 -19.15 -23.55 62.90
CA LEU A 20 -18.39 -23.99 64.08
C LEU A 20 -16.95 -24.37 63.71
N ALA A 21 -16.75 -25.12 62.62
CA ALA A 21 -15.42 -25.50 62.15
C ALA A 21 -14.57 -24.27 61.78
N PHE A 22 -15.16 -23.29 61.09
CA PHE A 22 -14.47 -22.05 60.73
C PHE A 22 -14.07 -21.22 61.96
N VAL A 23 -14.96 -21.08 62.95
CA VAL A 23 -14.65 -20.34 64.19
C VAL A 23 -13.61 -21.10 65.03
N GLU A 24 -13.66 -22.43 65.03
CA GLU A 24 -12.66 -23.26 65.71
C GLU A 24 -11.29 -23.16 65.05
N GLU A 25 -11.23 -23.08 63.72
CA GLU A 25 -10.00 -22.86 62.94
C GLU A 25 -9.43 -21.44 63.19
N MET A 26 -10.26 -20.40 63.14
CA MET A 26 -9.85 -19.03 63.49
C MET A 26 -9.34 -18.88 64.93
N LEU A 27 -9.87 -19.67 65.87
CA LEU A 27 -9.46 -19.63 67.28
C LEU A 27 -8.21 -20.49 67.55
N ASN A 28 -7.91 -21.47 66.72
CA ASN A 28 -6.73 -22.33 66.84
C ASN A 28 -5.54 -21.71 66.10
N ASP A 29 -5.06 -20.58 66.63
CA ASP A 29 -3.86 -19.82 66.21
C ASP A 29 -2.55 -20.61 66.46
N LYS A 30 -2.43 -21.85 65.95
CA LYS A 30 -1.31 -22.76 66.25
C LYS A 30 -0.55 -23.27 65.05
N THR A 31 -0.99 -22.98 63.84
CA THR A 31 -0.22 -23.27 62.63
C THR A 31 -0.07 -21.98 61.86
N ALA A 32 1.17 -21.65 61.47
CA ALA A 32 1.44 -20.53 60.59
C ALA A 32 0.51 -20.66 59.37
N ASP A 33 -0.34 -19.66 59.17
CA ASP A 33 -1.33 -19.64 58.11
C ASP A 33 -0.59 -19.47 56.78
N SER A 34 -0.04 -20.57 56.24
CA SER A 34 0.52 -20.59 54.90
C SER A 34 -0.63 -20.88 53.96
N LEU A 35 -1.11 -19.84 53.28
CA LEU A 35 -1.84 -19.96 52.02
C LEU A 35 -0.89 -20.59 50.97
N ASP A 36 -0.60 -21.89 51.13
CA ASP A 36 0.33 -22.64 50.28
C ASP A 36 -0.27 -22.92 48.90
N ASN A 37 -1.57 -22.66 48.73
CA ASN A 37 -2.27 -22.77 47.47
C ASN A 37 -2.55 -21.37 46.93
N SER A 38 -1.92 -21.03 45.80
CA SER A 38 -2.29 -19.86 45.02
C SER A 38 -3.80 -19.86 44.79
N ILE A 39 -4.45 -18.69 44.88
CA ILE A 39 -5.88 -18.54 44.53
C ILE A 39 -6.17 -19.14 43.14
N VAL A 40 -5.18 -19.13 42.23
CA VAL A 40 -5.26 -19.78 40.92
C VAL A 40 -5.42 -21.29 41.02
N ASP A 41 -4.71 -21.96 41.93
CA ASP A 41 -4.79 -23.41 42.13
C ASP A 41 -6.13 -23.80 42.77
N LEU A 42 -6.62 -22.98 43.71
CA LEU A 42 -7.95 -23.14 44.30
C LEU A 42 -9.07 -22.95 43.26
N VAL A 43 -8.95 -21.94 42.39
CA VAL A 43 -9.92 -21.70 41.30
C VAL A 43 -9.84 -22.80 40.23
N ASN A 44 -8.65 -23.24 39.85
CA ASN A 44 -8.48 -24.34 38.89
C ASN A 44 -8.98 -25.68 39.45
N ALA A 45 -8.82 -25.93 40.75
CA ALA A 45 -9.40 -27.09 41.42
C ALA A 45 -10.94 -27.04 41.47
N ALA A 46 -11.53 -25.84 41.60
CA ALA A 46 -12.97 -25.65 41.54
C ALA A 46 -13.56 -25.72 40.11
N HIS A 47 -12.71 -25.68 39.08
CA HIS A 47 -13.10 -25.60 37.68
C HIS A 47 -13.56 -26.92 37.05
N THR A 48 -13.34 -28.08 37.70
CA THR A 48 -13.67 -29.42 37.16
C THR A 48 -15.16 -29.67 36.86
N THR A 49 -16.02 -28.69 37.14
CA THR A 49 -17.47 -28.73 36.89
C THR A 49 -18.00 -27.54 36.07
N ASN A 50 -17.13 -26.67 35.56
CA ASN A 50 -17.52 -25.44 34.85
C ASN A 50 -17.56 -25.66 33.32
N PRO A 51 -18.64 -25.30 32.60
CA PRO A 51 -18.73 -25.41 31.13
C PRO A 51 -17.68 -24.58 30.33
N TYR A 52 -16.87 -23.75 31.00
CA TYR A 52 -15.73 -23.04 30.40
C TYR A 52 -14.38 -23.75 30.59
N ASP A 53 -14.37 -25.07 30.78
CA ASP A 53 -13.18 -25.89 31.08
C ASP A 53 -12.02 -25.77 30.06
N ALA A 54 -12.31 -25.26 28.86
CA ALA A 54 -11.30 -24.99 27.83
C ALA A 54 -10.58 -23.63 28.00
N VAL A 55 -11.02 -22.79 28.93
CA VAL A 55 -10.48 -21.44 29.14
C VAL A 55 -9.72 -21.43 30.47
N THR A 56 -8.39 -21.51 30.39
CA THR A 56 -7.51 -21.35 31.55
C THR A 56 -7.77 -19.99 32.20
N SER A 57 -7.95 -19.98 33.52
CA SER A 57 -8.10 -18.76 34.30
C SER A 57 -6.90 -17.83 34.06
N PHE A 58 -7.18 -16.53 33.89
CA PHE A 58 -6.14 -15.54 33.60
C PHE A 58 -5.16 -15.48 34.77
N ASN A 59 -3.92 -15.93 34.56
CA ASN A 59 -2.86 -15.84 35.55
C ASN A 59 -2.06 -14.54 35.32
N PRO A 60 -2.18 -13.52 36.19
CA PRO A 60 -1.51 -12.23 35.99
C PRO A 60 0.02 -12.35 35.98
N ASN A 61 0.59 -13.34 36.68
CA ASN A 61 2.03 -13.58 36.67
C ASN A 61 2.50 -14.07 35.30
N THR A 62 1.66 -14.81 34.56
CA THR A 62 1.95 -15.27 33.19
C THR A 62 1.84 -14.18 32.14
N ALA A 63 1.04 -13.14 32.39
CA ALA A 63 0.92 -11.99 31.48
C ALA A 63 2.10 -11.02 31.59
N LEU A 64 2.80 -11.02 32.73
CA LEU A 64 3.90 -10.10 33.04
C LEU A 64 5.29 -10.74 32.93
N THR A 65 5.36 -12.07 32.92
CA THR A 65 6.55 -12.79 32.47
C THR A 65 6.52 -12.96 30.96
N LEU A 66 7.70 -12.94 30.32
CA LEU A 66 7.88 -13.25 28.89
C LEU A 66 7.59 -14.73 28.64
N ILE A 67 6.35 -15.15 28.84
CA ILE A 67 5.87 -16.48 28.47
C ILE A 67 5.46 -16.39 27.00
N ALA A 68 5.62 -17.51 26.28
CA ALA A 68 5.08 -17.67 24.94
C ALA A 68 3.60 -17.23 24.94
N ASP A 69 3.22 -16.46 23.92
CA ASP A 69 1.87 -15.91 23.69
C ASP A 69 1.40 -14.71 24.53
N SER A 70 2.21 -14.19 25.46
CA SER A 70 1.84 -12.92 26.12
C SER A 70 1.75 -11.78 25.09
N PRO A 71 0.83 -10.81 25.25
CA PRO A 71 0.77 -9.64 24.36
C PRO A 71 2.10 -8.91 24.25
N LEU A 72 2.89 -8.88 25.35
CA LEU A 72 4.21 -8.27 25.38
C LEU A 72 5.24 -9.07 24.56
N THR A 73 5.19 -10.40 24.64
CA THR A 73 6.01 -11.30 23.82
C THR A 73 5.68 -11.11 22.33
N ARG A 74 4.39 -11.06 21.97
CA ARG A 74 3.95 -10.82 20.59
C ARG A 74 4.37 -9.45 20.06
N MET A 75 4.31 -8.40 20.89
CA MET A 75 4.81 -7.07 20.51
C MET A 75 6.33 -7.06 20.31
N ASN A 76 7.08 -7.75 21.18
CA ASN A 76 8.53 -7.89 21.03
C ASN A 76 8.92 -8.72 19.81
N GLU A 77 8.17 -9.79 19.49
CA GLU A 77 8.36 -10.58 18.27
C GLU A 77 8.06 -9.77 17.01
N GLN A 78 6.98 -8.99 17.01
CA GLN A 78 6.68 -8.06 15.90
C GLN A 78 7.74 -6.98 15.75
N TYR A 79 8.23 -6.42 16.86
CA TYR A 79 9.35 -5.48 16.84
C TYR A 79 10.63 -6.13 16.31
N ALA A 80 10.97 -7.34 16.75
CA ALA A 80 12.15 -8.07 16.30
C ALA A 80 12.06 -8.40 14.81
N ALA A 81 10.90 -8.87 14.34
CA ALA A 81 10.66 -9.14 12.93
C ALA A 81 10.77 -7.86 12.08
N ALA A 82 10.17 -6.76 12.54
CA ALA A 82 10.31 -5.46 11.87
C ALA A 82 11.77 -4.98 11.87
N LYS A 83 12.50 -5.15 12.97
CA LYS A 83 13.92 -4.81 13.07
C LYS A 83 14.78 -5.64 12.11
N THR A 84 14.55 -6.95 12.02
CA THR A 84 15.26 -7.82 11.07
C THR A 84 15.01 -7.40 9.63
N LEU A 85 13.78 -7.00 9.28
CA LEU A 85 13.48 -6.45 7.96
C LEU A 85 14.22 -5.13 7.69
N VAL A 86 14.31 -4.25 8.69
CA VAL A 86 15.03 -2.97 8.57
C VAL A 86 16.54 -3.16 8.48
N ASP A 87 17.11 -4.03 9.30
CA ASP A 87 18.55 -4.34 9.31
C ASP A 87 18.97 -5.10 8.06
N GLY A 88 18.06 -5.87 7.45
CA GLY A 88 18.26 -6.55 6.18
C GLY A 88 18.35 -5.60 4.99
N ILE A 89 17.95 -4.33 5.12
CA ILE A 89 18.14 -3.30 4.10
C ILE A 89 19.60 -2.85 4.16
N VAL A 90 20.44 -3.51 3.38
CA VAL A 90 21.85 -3.18 3.24
C VAL A 90 21.97 -2.12 2.16
N GLU A 91 22.03 -0.86 2.59
CA GLU A 91 22.11 0.30 1.68
C GLU A 91 23.11 0.05 0.56
N GLU A 92 24.34 -0.32 0.89
CA GLU A 92 25.42 -0.40 -0.11
C GLU A 92 25.17 -1.45 -1.21
N THR A 93 24.50 -2.57 -0.91
CA THR A 93 24.22 -3.63 -1.91
C THR A 93 22.87 -3.46 -2.59
N ASP A 94 21.84 -3.05 -1.86
CA ASP A 94 20.52 -2.80 -2.43
C ASP A 94 20.59 -1.61 -3.39
N TRP A 95 21.24 -0.51 -3.00
CA TRP A 95 21.47 0.64 -3.89
C TRP A 95 22.28 0.24 -5.12
N ALA A 96 23.35 -0.56 -4.95
CA ALA A 96 24.13 -1.03 -6.09
C ALA A 96 23.26 -1.86 -7.05
N SER A 97 22.36 -2.71 -6.54
CA SER A 97 21.46 -3.50 -7.38
C SER A 97 20.45 -2.63 -8.15
N TYR A 98 19.89 -1.60 -7.51
CA TYR A 98 18.98 -0.65 -8.16
C TYR A 98 19.69 0.22 -9.19
N VAL A 99 20.91 0.68 -8.87
CA VAL A 99 21.75 1.44 -9.80
C VAL A 99 22.14 0.54 -10.98
N VAL A 100 22.54 -0.71 -10.75
CA VAL A 100 22.86 -1.67 -11.82
C VAL A 100 21.63 -1.97 -12.68
N ALA A 101 20.44 -2.13 -12.10
CA ALA A 101 19.21 -2.34 -12.86
C ALA A 101 18.80 -1.08 -13.66
N ALA A 102 18.97 0.11 -13.09
CA ALA A 102 18.73 1.39 -13.77
C ALA A 102 19.74 1.60 -14.91
N VAL A 103 21.03 1.35 -14.65
CA VAL A 103 22.11 1.41 -15.65
C VAL A 103 21.85 0.38 -16.75
N ALA A 104 21.45 -0.85 -16.43
CA ALA A 104 21.10 -1.87 -17.42
C ALA A 104 19.94 -1.42 -18.34
N LYS A 105 18.92 -0.77 -17.77
CA LYS A 105 17.87 -0.11 -18.56
C LYS A 105 18.44 1.03 -19.39
N PHE A 106 19.31 1.88 -18.86
CA PHE A 106 19.97 2.94 -19.63
C PHE A 106 20.82 2.41 -20.78
N THR A 107 21.60 1.34 -20.59
CA THR A 107 22.37 0.70 -21.66
C THR A 107 21.47 0.07 -22.72
N SER A 108 20.28 -0.42 -22.36
CA SER A 108 19.31 -0.85 -23.37
C SER A 108 18.78 0.29 -24.25
N TYR A 109 18.97 1.55 -23.83
CA TYR A 109 18.73 2.74 -24.63
C TYR A 109 19.99 3.29 -25.33
N GLU A 110 21.20 2.83 -24.98
CA GLU A 110 22.46 3.26 -25.63
C GLU A 110 22.71 2.56 -26.96
N ASP A 111 22.18 1.34 -27.15
CA ASP A 111 22.26 0.61 -28.43
C ASP A 111 21.29 1.13 -29.51
N ILE A 112 20.64 2.28 -29.28
CA ILE A 112 19.98 3.01 -30.36
C ILE A 112 21.08 3.75 -31.11
N ASP A 113 21.90 3.02 -31.87
CA ASP A 113 22.84 3.62 -32.78
C ASP A 113 22.04 4.47 -33.77
N PHE A 114 22.13 5.79 -33.60
CA PHE A 114 21.35 6.75 -34.37
C PHE A 114 21.62 6.58 -35.85
N LEU A 115 22.84 6.20 -36.21
CA LEU A 115 23.25 6.01 -37.60
C LEU A 115 22.59 4.77 -38.21
N ASP A 116 22.62 3.63 -37.52
CA ASP A 116 22.01 2.39 -38.03
C ASP A 116 20.48 2.49 -38.10
N ASN A 117 19.86 3.16 -37.14
CA ASN A 117 18.42 3.40 -37.15
C ASN A 117 18.00 4.41 -38.22
N LEU A 118 18.83 5.42 -38.48
CA LEU A 118 18.59 6.39 -39.54
C LEU A 118 18.71 5.74 -40.92
N ASP A 119 19.72 4.91 -41.14
CA ASP A 119 19.90 4.19 -42.40
C ASP A 119 18.74 3.23 -42.67
N THR A 120 18.29 2.50 -41.64
CA THR A 120 17.11 1.64 -41.74
C THR A 120 15.84 2.44 -42.03
N ALA A 121 15.66 3.60 -41.37
CA ALA A 121 14.53 4.48 -41.61
C ALA A 121 14.56 5.08 -43.02
N ILE A 122 15.72 5.53 -43.50
CA ILE A 122 15.92 6.02 -44.87
C ILE A 122 15.59 4.91 -45.88
N ALA A 123 16.07 3.68 -45.65
CA ALA A 123 15.77 2.55 -46.52
C ALA A 123 14.27 2.26 -46.59
N GLY A 124 13.57 2.23 -45.45
CA GLY A 124 12.11 2.05 -45.42
C GLY A 124 11.34 3.20 -46.08
N LEU A 125 11.83 4.43 -45.94
CA LEU A 125 11.26 5.62 -46.56
C LEU A 125 11.44 5.58 -48.09
N LEU A 126 12.60 5.16 -48.58
CA LEU A 126 12.85 4.95 -50.00
C LEU A 126 11.89 3.92 -50.61
N VAL A 127 11.68 2.78 -49.93
CA VAL A 127 10.70 1.77 -50.36
C VAL A 127 9.28 2.35 -50.41
N SER A 128 8.90 3.12 -49.39
CA SER A 128 7.58 3.76 -49.32
C SER A 128 7.39 4.81 -50.42
N VAL A 129 8.44 5.58 -50.72
CA VAL A 129 8.47 6.56 -51.80
C VAL A 129 8.36 5.87 -53.16
N GLU A 130 9.11 4.79 -53.38
CA GLU A 130 9.04 4.02 -54.62
C GLU A 130 7.64 3.44 -54.83
N SER A 131 7.03 2.86 -53.80
CA SER A 131 5.66 2.37 -53.85
C SER A 131 4.62 3.48 -54.09
N ALA A 132 4.84 4.67 -53.54
CA ALA A 132 3.95 5.81 -53.77
C ALA A 132 4.09 6.37 -55.19
N LEU A 133 5.32 6.41 -55.72
CA LEU A 133 5.63 6.86 -57.09
C LEU A 133 5.14 5.88 -58.16
N SER A 134 5.06 4.58 -57.83
CA SER A 134 4.49 3.55 -58.70
C SER A 134 2.98 3.39 -58.56
N SER A 135 2.30 4.24 -57.77
CA SER A 135 0.88 4.06 -57.47
C SER A 135 -0.02 4.35 -58.68
N SER A 136 -1.07 3.53 -58.83
CA SER A 136 -2.12 3.75 -59.84
C SER A 136 -2.82 5.11 -59.71
N SER A 137 -2.74 5.75 -58.53
CA SER A 137 -3.25 7.08 -58.26
C SER A 137 -2.53 8.16 -59.07
N ILE A 138 -1.20 8.10 -59.22
CA ILE A 138 -0.46 9.08 -60.04
C ILE A 138 -0.86 8.95 -61.50
N THR A 139 -0.90 7.73 -62.03
CA THR A 139 -1.37 7.47 -63.40
C THR A 139 -2.78 8.00 -63.60
N SER A 140 -3.69 7.77 -62.64
CA SER A 140 -5.07 8.27 -62.71
C SER A 140 -5.13 9.80 -62.75
N MET A 141 -4.31 10.49 -61.96
CA MET A 141 -4.23 11.96 -61.97
C MET A 141 -3.67 12.51 -63.28
N VAL A 142 -2.61 11.89 -63.81
CA VAL A 142 -2.01 12.27 -65.10
C VAL A 142 -3.01 12.05 -66.23
N THR A 143 -3.69 10.91 -66.28
CA THR A 143 -4.74 10.63 -67.27
C THR A 143 -5.92 11.60 -67.16
N ALA A 144 -6.34 11.96 -65.94
CA ALA A 144 -7.39 12.97 -65.75
C ALA A 144 -6.97 14.35 -66.28
N PHE A 145 -5.72 14.76 -66.01
CA PHE A 145 -5.15 16.00 -66.54
C PHE A 145 -5.04 15.97 -68.07
N GLU A 146 -4.54 14.87 -68.64
CA GLU A 146 -4.45 14.65 -70.08
C GLU A 146 -5.82 14.76 -70.74
N ASN A 147 -6.84 14.09 -70.20
CA ASN A 147 -8.21 14.14 -70.74
C ASN A 147 -8.79 15.56 -70.70
N ASN A 148 -8.54 16.31 -69.63
CA ASN A 148 -8.97 17.71 -69.51
C ASN A 148 -8.27 18.59 -70.57
N LYS A 149 -6.94 18.47 -70.69
CA LYS A 149 -6.14 19.22 -71.66
C LYS A 149 -6.45 18.84 -73.11
N LYS A 150 -6.75 17.56 -73.37
CA LYS A 150 -7.06 17.04 -74.71
C LYS A 150 -8.28 17.71 -75.31
N THR A 151 -9.30 17.98 -74.49
CA THR A 151 -10.49 18.71 -74.94
C THR A 151 -10.14 20.12 -75.43
N ARG A 152 -9.26 20.82 -74.70
CA ARG A 152 -8.77 22.14 -75.11
C ARG A 152 -7.88 22.06 -76.35
N PHE A 153 -6.96 21.11 -76.39
CA PHE A 153 -6.08 20.86 -77.54
C PHE A 153 -6.88 20.61 -78.82
N LEU A 154 -7.90 19.74 -78.79
CA LEU A 154 -8.75 19.46 -79.95
C LEU A 154 -9.50 20.70 -80.44
N ARG A 155 -9.94 21.57 -79.52
CA ARG A 155 -10.57 22.85 -79.88
C ARG A 155 -9.57 23.79 -80.55
N ASP A 156 -8.36 23.89 -80.02
CA ASP A 156 -7.31 24.77 -80.54
C ASP A 156 -6.82 24.28 -81.91
N VAL A 157 -6.73 22.97 -82.12
CA VAL A 157 -6.52 22.32 -83.43
C VAL A 157 -7.67 22.65 -84.38
N GLY A 158 -8.92 22.58 -83.92
CA GLY A 158 -10.10 22.92 -84.72
C GLY A 158 -10.11 24.38 -85.19
N LEU A 159 -9.79 25.31 -84.30
CA LEU A 159 -9.69 26.74 -84.63
C LEU A 159 -8.56 27.02 -85.61
N TRP A 160 -7.39 26.44 -85.37
CA TRP A 160 -6.22 26.61 -86.23
C TRP A 160 -6.44 26.00 -87.62
N SER A 161 -7.03 24.79 -87.68
CA SER A 161 -7.32 24.11 -88.94
C SER A 161 -8.40 24.81 -89.75
N GLY A 162 -9.45 25.33 -89.09
CA GLY A 162 -10.45 26.19 -89.72
C GLY A 162 -9.84 27.45 -90.33
N GLY A 163 -9.00 28.17 -89.58
CA GLY A 163 -8.32 29.37 -90.09
C GLY A 163 -7.39 29.08 -91.29
N MET A 164 -6.71 27.93 -91.30
CA MET A 164 -5.90 27.49 -92.44
C MET A 164 -6.74 27.06 -93.64
N ALA A 165 -7.93 26.47 -93.40
CA ALA A 165 -8.86 26.11 -94.45
C ALA A 165 -9.45 27.35 -95.15
N ASP A 166 -9.79 28.39 -94.39
CA ASP A 166 -10.33 29.64 -94.92
C ASP A 166 -9.38 30.34 -95.91
N ILE A 167 -8.07 30.18 -95.73
CA ILE A 167 -7.03 30.70 -96.63
C ILE A 167 -6.51 29.66 -97.64
N ASN A 168 -7.12 28.47 -97.70
CA ASN A 168 -6.72 27.36 -98.56
C ASN A 168 -5.25 26.91 -98.38
N ALA A 169 -4.71 27.04 -97.16
CA ALA A 169 -3.33 26.66 -96.82
C ALA A 169 -3.22 25.27 -96.16
N VAL A 170 -4.28 24.46 -96.14
CA VAL A 170 -4.27 23.13 -95.52
C VAL A 170 -3.31 22.14 -96.20
N HIS A 171 -2.90 22.42 -97.44
CA HIS A 171 -1.98 21.59 -98.21
C HIS A 171 -0.50 22.00 -98.06
N THR A 172 -0.20 23.06 -97.29
CA THR A 172 1.18 23.54 -97.13
C THR A 172 1.89 22.86 -95.97
N SER A 173 3.23 22.88 -95.99
CA SER A 173 4.04 22.39 -94.86
C SER A 173 3.78 23.16 -93.57
N SER A 174 3.39 24.44 -93.64
CA SER A 174 3.05 25.24 -92.47
C SER A 174 1.85 24.69 -91.71
N PHE A 175 0.93 24.00 -92.40
CA PHE A 175 -0.14 23.25 -91.75
C PHE A 175 0.45 22.14 -90.85
N ILE A 176 1.18 21.20 -91.45
CA ILE A 176 1.75 20.05 -90.72
C ILE A 176 2.66 20.51 -89.56
N ILE A 177 3.48 21.54 -89.79
CA ILE A 177 4.36 22.10 -88.75
C ILE A 177 3.55 22.70 -87.60
N GLY A 178 2.47 23.43 -87.90
CA GLY A 178 1.59 24.01 -86.87
C GLY A 178 0.98 22.94 -85.96
N LEU A 179 0.44 21.85 -86.55
CA LEU A 179 -0.08 20.72 -85.77
C LEU A 179 1.00 20.04 -84.94
N ALA A 180 2.18 19.82 -85.51
CA ALA A 180 3.30 19.22 -84.79
C ALA A 180 3.72 20.07 -83.59
N LEU A 181 3.79 21.40 -83.74
CA LEU A 181 4.09 22.32 -82.64
C LEU A 181 3.03 22.27 -81.54
N GLN A 182 1.75 22.28 -81.89
CA GLN A 182 0.67 22.16 -80.90
C GLN A 182 0.71 20.80 -80.17
N GLN A 183 1.03 19.71 -80.88
CA GLN A 183 1.15 18.39 -80.26
C GLN A 183 2.35 18.29 -79.32
N ILE A 184 3.48 18.90 -79.69
CA ILE A 184 4.67 18.99 -78.83
C ILE A 184 4.33 19.78 -77.56
N GLU A 185 3.64 20.92 -77.67
CA GLU A 185 3.22 21.71 -76.51
C GLU A 185 2.29 20.93 -75.59
N PHE A 186 1.32 20.21 -76.14
CA PHE A 186 0.44 19.32 -75.38
C PHE A 186 1.24 18.25 -74.62
N SER A 187 2.13 17.51 -75.30
CA SER A 187 2.98 16.49 -74.68
C SER A 187 3.84 17.08 -73.56
N ASN A 188 4.53 18.19 -73.84
CA ASN A 188 5.38 18.86 -72.85
C ASN A 188 4.59 19.29 -71.61
N SER A 189 3.34 19.72 -71.78
CA SER A 189 2.49 20.12 -70.66
C SER A 189 2.06 18.94 -69.78
N VAL A 190 1.82 17.77 -70.37
CA VAL A 190 1.50 16.53 -69.63
C VAL A 190 2.75 16.03 -68.91
N ASP A 191 3.90 15.99 -69.59
CA ASP A 191 5.17 15.56 -69.02
C ASP A 191 5.65 16.50 -67.90
N GLN A 192 5.39 17.79 -68.01
CA GLN A 192 5.67 18.75 -66.95
C GLN A 192 4.80 18.49 -65.73
N TYR A 193 3.48 18.30 -65.93
CA TYR A 193 2.56 18.02 -64.82
C TYR A 193 2.92 16.73 -64.08
N GLU A 194 3.26 15.65 -64.82
CA GLU A 194 3.69 14.40 -64.20
C GLU A 194 4.96 14.58 -63.37
N ARG A 195 5.97 15.30 -63.89
CA ARG A 195 7.22 15.59 -63.16
C ARG A 195 6.97 16.42 -61.90
N GLU A 196 6.14 17.45 -61.98
CA GLU A 196 5.78 18.29 -60.83
C GLU A 196 5.03 17.49 -59.76
N LEU A 197 4.10 16.62 -60.16
CA LEU A 197 3.36 15.76 -59.23
C LEU A 197 4.30 14.79 -58.51
N LYS A 198 5.16 14.09 -59.25
CA LYS A 198 6.16 13.16 -58.68
C LYS A 198 7.14 13.88 -57.75
N GLY A 199 7.64 15.06 -58.14
CA GLY A 199 8.53 15.87 -57.32
C GLY A 199 7.87 16.34 -56.02
N ASN A 200 6.61 16.78 -56.07
CA ASN A 200 5.86 17.20 -54.89
C ASN A 200 5.59 16.03 -53.92
N ILE A 201 5.25 14.86 -54.45
CA ILE A 201 5.06 13.65 -53.63
C ILE A 201 6.37 13.23 -52.96
N TYR A 202 7.47 13.20 -53.72
CA TYR A 202 8.80 12.88 -53.20
C TYR A 202 9.19 13.81 -52.06
N MET A 203 9.12 15.13 -52.27
CA MET A 203 9.49 16.11 -51.26
C MET A 203 8.63 16.02 -49.99
N LYS A 204 7.31 15.82 -50.13
CA LYS A 204 6.42 15.67 -48.97
C LYS A 204 6.68 14.41 -48.17
N LEU A 205 6.91 13.27 -48.84
CA LEU A 205 7.19 12.00 -48.16
C LEU A 205 8.53 12.03 -47.45
N VAL A 206 9.58 12.53 -48.10
CA VAL A 206 10.92 12.63 -47.51
C VAL A 206 10.91 13.58 -46.31
N THR A 207 10.36 14.79 -46.46
CA THR A 207 10.32 15.76 -45.36
C THR A 207 9.48 15.26 -44.18
N SER A 208 8.30 14.69 -44.44
CA SER A 208 7.42 14.16 -43.39
C SER A 208 8.03 12.95 -42.68
N GLY A 209 8.71 12.05 -43.38
CA GLY A 209 9.29 10.87 -42.76
C GLY A 209 10.56 11.19 -41.96
N ILE A 210 11.41 12.10 -42.45
CA ILE A 210 12.56 12.61 -41.68
C ILE A 210 12.07 13.32 -40.42
N ASP A 211 11.07 14.20 -40.52
CA ASP A 211 10.52 14.92 -39.36
C ASP A 211 9.90 13.95 -38.33
N ALA A 212 9.15 12.93 -38.77
CA ALA A 212 8.61 11.91 -37.88
C ALA A 212 9.72 11.12 -37.16
N HIS A 213 10.78 10.72 -37.87
CA HIS A 213 11.90 9.99 -37.29
C HIS A 213 12.68 10.84 -36.30
N VAL A 214 13.01 12.09 -36.65
CA VAL A 214 13.70 13.03 -35.75
C VAL A 214 12.87 13.30 -34.51
N LYS A 215 11.56 13.51 -34.63
CA LYS A 215 10.66 13.71 -33.48
C LYS A 215 10.62 12.49 -32.57
N ALA A 216 10.51 11.29 -33.12
CA ALA A 216 10.54 10.06 -32.32
C ALA A 216 11.84 9.94 -31.52
N HIS A 217 12.99 10.25 -32.14
CA HIS A 217 14.29 10.22 -31.47
C HIS A 217 14.42 11.30 -30.38
N VAL A 218 13.97 12.54 -30.64
CA VAL A 218 13.96 13.62 -29.64
C VAL A 218 13.08 13.26 -28.42
N VAL A 219 11.92 12.63 -28.64
CA VAL A 219 11.07 12.16 -27.53
C VAL A 219 11.79 11.10 -26.69
N GLN A 220 12.51 10.18 -27.32
CA GLN A 220 13.30 9.17 -26.60
C GLN A 220 14.42 9.80 -25.77
N LEU A 221 15.16 10.78 -26.33
CA LEU A 221 16.20 11.52 -25.59
C LEU A 221 15.60 12.28 -24.40
N ASN A 222 14.49 12.99 -24.60
CA ASN A 222 13.80 13.69 -23.51
C ASN A 222 13.32 12.72 -22.42
N ASN A 223 12.85 11.53 -22.79
CA ASN A 223 12.47 10.50 -21.82
C ASN A 223 13.68 10.00 -21.03
N LYS A 224 14.83 9.80 -21.68
CA LYS A 224 16.10 9.45 -21.01
C LYS A 224 16.49 10.54 -20.00
N ASP A 225 16.47 11.80 -20.41
CA ASP A 225 16.83 12.93 -19.55
C ASP A 225 15.86 13.09 -18.37
N ASN A 226 14.56 12.90 -18.61
CA ASN A 226 13.55 12.91 -17.56
C ASN A 226 13.79 11.79 -16.55
N LEU A 227 14.13 10.57 -16.99
CA LEU A 227 14.44 9.46 -16.10
C LEU A 227 15.71 9.72 -15.27
N ILE A 228 16.77 10.26 -15.90
CA ILE A 228 18.00 10.64 -15.21
C ILE A 228 17.71 11.71 -14.15
N THR A 229 16.87 12.69 -14.48
CA THR A 229 16.51 13.80 -13.58
C THR A 229 15.60 13.34 -12.43
N GLN A 230 14.73 12.35 -12.67
CA GLN A 230 13.82 11.81 -11.65
C GLN A 230 14.48 10.79 -10.73
N ALA A 231 15.56 10.13 -11.15
CA ALA A 231 16.21 9.11 -10.33
C ALA A 231 16.63 9.65 -8.94
N PRO A 232 17.34 10.78 -8.80
CA PRO A 232 17.74 11.31 -7.50
C PRO A 232 16.56 11.64 -6.56
N SER A 233 15.42 12.12 -7.09
CA SER A 233 14.26 12.47 -6.26
C SER A 233 13.55 11.22 -5.72
N LEU A 234 13.51 10.14 -6.50
CA LEU A 234 13.04 8.83 -6.04
C LEU A 234 14.00 8.22 -5.01
N MET A 235 15.31 8.40 -5.17
CA MET A 235 16.27 7.97 -4.14
C MET A 235 16.07 8.73 -2.83
N ALA A 236 15.84 10.04 -2.90
CA ALA A 236 15.57 10.86 -1.73
C ALA A 236 14.27 10.46 -1.03
N SER A 237 13.20 10.13 -1.76
CA SER A 237 11.93 9.72 -1.16
C SER A 237 12.02 8.35 -0.48
N LEU A 238 12.76 7.40 -1.04
CA LEU A 238 13.04 6.10 -0.41
C LEU A 238 13.83 6.27 0.90
N ASN A 239 14.85 7.12 0.90
CA ASN A 239 15.62 7.43 2.11
C ASN A 239 14.74 8.10 3.19
N GLN A 240 13.83 8.98 2.77
CA GLN A 240 12.86 9.60 3.68
C GLN A 240 11.91 8.56 4.28
N LEU A 241 11.39 7.63 3.47
CA LEU A 241 10.53 6.54 3.94
C LEU A 241 11.25 5.63 4.93
N LYS A 242 12.51 5.27 4.66
CA LYS A 242 13.34 4.50 5.60
C LYS A 242 13.49 5.22 6.93
N THR A 243 13.80 6.51 6.88
CA THR A 243 13.96 7.34 8.09
C THR A 243 12.66 7.41 8.91
N GLN A 244 11.51 7.52 8.23
CA GLN A 244 10.19 7.48 8.88
C GLN A 244 9.93 6.14 9.55
N LEU A 245 10.23 5.03 8.87
CA LEU A 245 10.01 3.69 9.40
C LEU A 245 10.90 3.38 10.61
N VAL A 246 12.16 3.82 10.61
CA VAL A 246 13.04 3.73 11.78
C VAL A 246 12.50 4.57 12.94
N THR A 247 12.00 5.77 12.65
CA THR A 247 11.41 6.65 13.67
C THR A 247 10.16 6.03 14.29
N ASP A 248 9.28 5.42 13.49
CA ASP A 248 8.06 4.79 13.99
C ASP A 248 8.36 3.51 14.77
N LEU A 249 9.35 2.72 14.34
CA LEU A 249 9.85 1.57 15.10
C LEU A 249 10.41 1.99 16.46
N ALA A 250 11.12 3.12 16.53
CA ALA A 250 11.59 3.68 17.80
C ALA A 250 10.43 4.11 18.72
N LYS A 251 9.36 4.70 18.17
CA LYS A 251 8.16 5.06 18.95
C LYS A 251 7.45 3.83 19.52
N ILE A 252 7.27 2.78 18.71
CA ILE A 252 6.64 1.53 19.17
C ILE A 252 7.42 0.95 20.34
N LYS A 253 8.76 0.93 20.25
CA LYS A 253 9.60 0.45 21.35
C LYS A 253 9.37 1.25 22.63
N VAL A 254 9.36 2.58 22.53
CA VAL A 254 9.08 3.46 23.68
C VAL A 254 7.69 3.18 24.25
N ASP A 255 6.68 2.94 23.42
CA ASP A 255 5.33 2.62 23.88
C ASP A 255 5.26 1.24 24.56
N VAL A 256 5.95 0.23 24.04
CA VAL A 256 6.09 -1.09 24.69
C VAL A 256 6.75 -0.97 26.06
N GLU A 257 7.85 -0.21 26.16
CA GLU A 257 8.54 0.02 27.44
C GLU A 257 7.65 0.77 28.42
N ARG A 258 6.91 1.80 27.97
CA ARG A 258 5.93 2.52 28.79
C ARG A 258 4.81 1.63 29.29
N MET A 259 4.21 0.81 28.42
CA MET A 259 3.17 -0.15 28.81
C MET A 259 3.69 -1.15 29.83
N THR A 260 4.92 -1.63 29.67
CA THR A 260 5.56 -2.55 30.61
C THR A 260 5.74 -1.89 31.99
N ILE A 261 6.23 -0.65 32.02
CA ILE A 261 6.41 0.11 33.27
C ILE A 261 5.06 0.34 33.97
N ILE A 262 4.03 0.75 33.22
CA ILE A 262 2.67 0.96 33.76
C ILE A 262 2.12 -0.35 34.32
N ALA A 263 2.23 -1.46 33.57
CA ALA A 263 1.72 -2.74 34.01
C ALA A 263 2.41 -3.27 35.29
N LYS A 264 3.73 -3.09 35.40
CA LYS A 264 4.48 -3.42 36.63
C LYS A 264 4.06 -2.55 37.81
N LYS A 265 3.91 -1.25 37.58
CA LYS A 265 3.43 -0.33 38.61
C LYS A 265 2.02 -0.70 39.08
N GLU A 266 1.09 -0.97 38.16
CA GLU A 266 -0.28 -1.38 38.53
C GLU A 266 -0.29 -2.72 39.29
N GLN A 267 0.63 -3.63 38.96
CA GLN A 267 0.80 -4.88 39.72
C GLN A 267 1.26 -4.60 41.15
N GLU A 268 2.31 -3.79 41.33
CA GLU A 268 2.83 -3.41 42.66
C GLU A 268 1.78 -2.66 43.48
N ASP A 269 1.09 -1.68 42.88
CA ASP A 269 0.03 -0.91 43.54
C ASP A 269 -1.12 -1.83 44.02
N ARG A 270 -1.50 -2.84 43.21
CA ARG A 270 -2.53 -3.82 43.61
C ARG A 270 -2.04 -4.78 44.68
N GLN A 271 -0.78 -5.21 44.61
CA GLN A 271 -0.22 -6.09 45.62
C GLN A 271 -0.21 -5.40 46.98
N VAL A 272 0.24 -4.14 47.04
CA VAL A 272 0.18 -3.32 48.26
C VAL A 272 -1.25 -3.14 48.75
N ALA A 273 -2.22 -2.93 47.85
CA ALA A 273 -3.63 -2.83 48.25
C ALA A 273 -4.15 -4.13 48.87
N ILE A 274 -3.82 -5.29 48.28
CA ILE A 274 -4.19 -6.60 48.82
C ILE A 274 -3.54 -6.82 50.18
N ASP A 275 -2.25 -6.49 50.35
CA ASP A 275 -1.55 -6.62 51.63
C ASP A 275 -2.20 -5.76 52.72
N VAL A 276 -2.69 -4.56 52.37
CA VAL A 276 -3.42 -3.68 53.30
C VAL A 276 -4.80 -4.25 53.63
N ASP A 277 -5.55 -4.72 52.63
CA ASP A 277 -6.88 -5.31 52.83
C ASP A 277 -6.79 -6.60 53.66
N GLU A 278 -5.76 -7.43 53.44
CA GLU A 278 -5.48 -8.64 54.22
C GLU A 278 -5.11 -8.30 55.67
N ALA A 279 -4.22 -7.31 55.88
CA ALA A 279 -3.88 -6.85 57.23
C ALA A 279 -5.07 -6.22 57.98
N LEU A 280 -6.04 -5.66 57.26
CA LEU A 280 -7.27 -5.10 57.82
C LEU A 280 -8.39 -6.12 57.96
N TRP A 281 -8.30 -7.28 57.31
CA TRP A 281 -9.38 -8.26 57.23
C TRP A 281 -9.86 -8.70 58.62
N ASP A 282 -8.94 -8.97 59.54
CA ASP A 282 -9.28 -9.33 60.93
C ASP A 282 -10.04 -8.19 61.64
N MET A 283 -9.62 -6.95 61.45
CA MET A 283 -10.30 -5.79 62.05
C MET A 283 -11.69 -5.58 61.43
N GLU A 284 -11.83 -5.75 60.12
CA GLU A 284 -13.12 -5.67 59.44
C GLU A 284 -14.06 -6.79 59.87
N ALA A 285 -13.54 -8.01 60.04
CA ALA A 285 -14.28 -9.15 60.58
C ALA A 285 -14.76 -8.86 62.01
N MET A 286 -13.89 -8.30 62.87
CA MET A 286 -14.27 -7.87 64.22
C MET A 286 -15.31 -6.75 64.21
N LEU A 287 -15.22 -5.78 63.29
CA LEU A 287 -16.22 -4.73 63.14
C LEU A 287 -17.56 -5.29 62.65
N TYR A 288 -17.55 -6.23 61.72
CA TYR A 288 -18.76 -6.87 61.22
C TYR A 288 -19.43 -7.72 62.32
N ALA A 289 -18.64 -8.53 63.05
CA ALA A 289 -19.12 -9.27 64.21
C ALA A 289 -19.65 -8.32 65.30
N GLY A 290 -18.94 -7.22 65.56
CA GLY A 290 -19.35 -6.15 66.45
C GLY A 290 -20.67 -5.52 66.03
N ASN A 291 -20.88 -5.25 64.75
CA ASN A 291 -22.13 -4.72 64.20
C ASN A 291 -23.29 -5.73 64.29
N ILE A 292 -23.02 -7.02 64.12
CA ILE A 292 -24.02 -8.07 64.37
C ILE A 292 -24.42 -8.08 65.85
N LEU A 293 -23.46 -8.06 66.77
CA LEU A 293 -23.72 -8.03 68.21
C LEU A 293 -24.40 -6.71 68.64
N SER A 294 -24.03 -5.60 68.01
CA SER A 294 -24.55 -4.25 68.23
C SER A 294 -25.88 -3.99 67.52
N SER A 295 -26.35 -4.87 66.62
CA SER A 295 -27.65 -4.74 65.96
C SER A 295 -28.83 -4.65 66.95
N ILE A 296 -28.62 -5.09 68.19
CA ILE A 296 -29.57 -4.96 69.32
C ILE A 296 -29.53 -3.58 69.97
N THR A 297 -28.42 -2.84 69.89
CA THR A 297 -28.17 -1.60 70.65
C THR A 297 -27.83 -0.36 69.81
N GLY A 298 -27.77 -0.49 68.48
CA GLY A 298 -27.43 0.59 67.55
C GLY A 298 -25.92 0.66 67.28
N SER A 299 -25.54 0.41 66.03
CA SER A 299 -24.15 0.33 65.57
C SER A 299 -23.60 1.68 65.12
N THR A 300 -22.31 1.91 65.39
CA THR A 300 -21.52 3.03 64.86
C THR A 300 -21.02 2.67 63.46
N THR A 301 -21.45 3.41 62.44
CA THR A 301 -21.02 3.16 61.05
C THR A 301 -19.52 3.38 60.90
N GLY A 302 -18.84 2.32 60.49
CA GLY A 302 -17.39 2.27 60.29
C GLY A 302 -16.88 3.15 59.16
N ARG A 303 -15.60 3.48 59.30
CA ARG A 303 -14.75 4.39 58.51
C ARG A 303 -14.95 4.25 56.98
N GLN A 304 -15.23 5.35 56.30
CA GLN A 304 -15.06 5.45 54.84
C GLN A 304 -13.56 5.44 54.52
N ILE A 305 -13.00 4.27 54.18
CA ILE A 305 -11.72 4.21 53.49
C ILE A 305 -11.95 4.83 52.10
N PRO A 306 -11.17 5.83 51.66
CA PRO A 306 -11.34 6.44 50.35
C PRO A 306 -11.19 5.36 49.28
N GLN A 307 -12.27 5.10 48.52
CA GLN A 307 -12.29 4.11 47.45
C GLN A 307 -11.20 4.43 46.43
N THR A 308 -10.27 3.50 46.27
CA THR A 308 -9.26 3.52 45.22
C THR A 308 -9.96 3.62 43.85
N PRO A 309 -9.48 4.46 42.91
CA PRO A 309 -10.15 4.72 41.64
C PRO A 309 -10.41 3.45 40.83
N SER A 310 -11.56 3.40 40.14
CA SER A 310 -12.12 2.18 39.56
C SER A 310 -11.22 1.54 38.49
N THR A 311 -11.02 0.23 38.64
CA THR A 311 -10.31 -0.69 37.74
C THR A 311 -10.79 -0.64 36.27
N ALA A 312 -12.02 -0.21 36.03
CA ALA A 312 -12.59 -0.06 34.70
C ALA A 312 -11.89 1.02 33.85
N GLN A 313 -11.33 2.08 34.48
CA GLN A 313 -10.58 3.10 33.74
C GLN A 313 -9.21 2.61 33.25
N SER A 314 -8.52 1.76 34.01
CA SER A 314 -7.23 1.17 33.58
C SER A 314 -7.39 0.15 32.45
N VAL A 315 -8.40 -0.72 32.51
CA VAL A 315 -8.62 -1.75 31.47
C VAL A 315 -9.03 -1.13 30.13
N LEU A 316 -9.82 -0.04 30.15
CA LEU A 316 -10.22 0.68 28.93
C LEU A 316 -9.02 1.40 28.27
N GLY A 317 -8.07 1.91 29.07
CA GLY A 317 -6.81 2.49 28.57
C GLY A 317 -5.88 1.47 27.91
N GLY A 318 -5.86 0.22 28.42
CA GLY A 318 -5.09 -0.88 27.82
C GLY A 318 -5.67 -1.36 26.48
N ALA A 319 -6.99 -1.51 26.38
CA ALA A 319 -7.66 -1.99 25.17
C ALA A 319 -7.60 -1.00 24.00
N LEU A 320 -7.70 0.31 24.27
CA LEU A 320 -7.58 1.37 23.26
C LEU A 320 -6.17 1.49 22.69
N THR A 321 -5.14 1.25 23.52
CA THR A 321 -3.74 1.21 23.07
C THR A 321 -3.48 -0.03 22.19
N GLY A 322 -4.04 -1.19 22.55
CA GLY A 322 -3.95 -2.42 21.72
C GLY A 322 -4.62 -2.30 20.35
N ALA A 323 -5.80 -1.68 20.28
CA ALA A 323 -6.52 -1.47 19.01
C ALA A 323 -5.90 -0.38 18.13
N SER A 324 -5.29 0.66 18.71
CA SER A 324 -4.61 1.72 17.94
C SER A 324 -3.27 1.27 17.35
N ILE A 325 -2.57 0.33 18.01
CA ILE A 325 -1.40 -0.33 17.43
C ILE A 325 -1.84 -1.33 16.36
N GLY A 326 -2.86 -2.16 16.63
CA GLY A 326 -3.40 -3.11 15.65
C GLY A 326 -3.96 -2.46 14.37
N SER A 327 -4.55 -1.27 14.45
CA SER A 327 -5.08 -0.54 13.28
C SER A 327 -4.03 0.26 12.50
N LYS A 328 -2.91 0.62 13.12
CA LYS A 328 -1.77 1.24 12.42
C LYS A 328 -0.91 0.22 11.67
N PHE A 329 -0.90 -1.05 12.11
CA PHE A 329 -0.18 -2.14 11.46
C PHE A 329 -1.07 -3.12 10.67
N GLY A 330 -2.39 -3.02 10.81
CA GLY A 330 -3.36 -3.80 10.04
C GLY A 330 -3.61 -3.20 8.65
N VAL A 331 -3.04 -3.85 7.62
CA VAL A 331 -3.26 -3.66 6.17
C VAL A 331 -2.35 -2.67 5.40
N PRO A 332 -1.69 -1.63 5.97
CA PRO A 332 -0.67 -0.89 5.21
C PRO A 332 0.58 -1.71 4.87
N GLY A 333 0.83 -2.83 5.56
CA GLY A 333 1.94 -3.74 5.26
C GLY A 333 1.82 -4.45 3.91
N VAL A 334 0.60 -4.61 3.38
CA VAL A 334 0.39 -5.05 1.99
C VAL A 334 0.61 -3.90 1.02
N ILE A 335 0.43 -2.65 1.45
CA ILE A 335 0.68 -1.47 0.62
C ILE A 335 2.18 -1.19 0.49
N ALA A 336 3.03 -1.44 1.49
CA ALA A 336 4.48 -1.29 1.33
C ALA A 336 5.11 -2.36 0.41
N GLY A 337 4.53 -3.57 0.36
CA GLY A 337 4.89 -4.58 -0.65
C GLY A 337 4.23 -4.33 -2.01
N ALA A 338 3.02 -3.76 -2.04
CA ALA A 338 2.28 -3.48 -3.27
C ALA A 338 2.60 -2.12 -3.90
N THR A 339 3.21 -1.15 -3.22
CA THR A 339 3.66 0.12 -3.85
C THR A 339 4.97 -0.05 -4.58
N ALA A 340 5.85 -0.96 -4.13
CA ALA A 340 6.98 -1.41 -4.92
C ALA A 340 6.53 -2.16 -6.19
N GLY A 341 5.42 -2.91 -6.12
CA GLY A 341 4.79 -3.56 -7.29
C GLY A 341 3.95 -2.62 -8.17
N ALA A 342 3.27 -1.63 -7.61
CA ALA A 342 2.34 -0.76 -8.32
C ALA A 342 3.05 0.40 -9.05
N VAL A 343 4.21 0.86 -8.58
CA VAL A 343 5.02 1.86 -9.31
C VAL A 343 5.76 1.20 -10.48
N LEU A 344 6.02 -0.11 -10.43
CA LEU A 344 6.55 -0.88 -11.57
C LEU A 344 5.46 -1.40 -12.52
N GLY A 345 4.20 -1.46 -12.08
CA GLY A 345 3.05 -1.86 -12.91
C GLY A 345 2.37 -0.70 -13.67
N TRP A 346 2.77 0.55 -13.44
CA TRP A 346 2.15 1.73 -14.06
C TRP A 346 2.90 2.28 -15.29
N ALA A 347 3.84 1.50 -15.83
CA ALA A 347 4.61 1.83 -17.03
C ALA A 347 4.72 0.63 -18.00
N LEU A 348 3.65 -0.16 -18.10
CA LEU A 348 3.42 -1.17 -19.15
C LEU A 348 2.05 -0.94 -19.79
#